data_AF-A0A3N7J421-F1
#
_entry.id   AF-A0A3N7J421-F1
#
_cell.length_a   1.000
_cell.length_b   1.000
_cell.length_c   1.000
_cell.angle_alpha   90.00
_cell.angle_beta   90.00
_cell.angle_gamma   90.00
#
_symmetry.space_group_name_H-M   'P 1'
#
loop_
_entity.id
_entity.type
_entity.pdbx_description
1 polymer ?
#
loop_
_entity_poly.entity_id
_entity_poly.type
_entity_poly.pdbx_seq_one_letter_code
_entity_poly.pdbx_strand_id
1 'polypeptide(L)'
;MTENCFHCGQATDRERVAFDNKIFCCQGCKSVYEILNINQLSDFYNFNRNAGVRPSDDIHHFDYLDTPEIFERITDFSEGDLSLVTFKIPVIHCSSCIWLLESLQTLNPNIKYSTVNFTRKTVQISFNHKELPLSALASFLTGLGYRPVISLETADQKEERTDRGLLLRVAVAGFAFGNGMFLTFPEYWQHWGGDDVWLDTYKPLFRWILFLFSLPVVLYSAQPYYKGAWHGLKNGRIVIEVPMVLGILVLFFRSVYEVATD
;
A
#
# COMPACT_ATOMS: atom_id res chain seq x y z
N MET A 1 35.48 -36.68 -7.89
CA MET A 1 34.93 -36.28 -6.58
C MET A 1 34.53 -34.82 -6.70
N THR A 2 33.24 -34.53 -6.49
CA THR A 2 32.71 -33.17 -6.43
C THR A 2 33.16 -32.55 -5.11
N GLU A 3 34.00 -31.52 -5.16
CA GLU A 3 34.36 -30.75 -3.97
C GLU A 3 33.27 -29.73 -3.69
N ASN A 4 32.88 -29.60 -2.43
CA ASN A 4 31.89 -28.62 -2.01
C ASN A 4 32.56 -27.25 -1.80
N CYS A 5 31.83 -26.19 -2.11
CA CYS A 5 32.24 -24.83 -1.81
C CYS A 5 32.46 -24.64 -0.31
N PHE A 6 33.59 -24.06 0.07
CA PHE A 6 33.94 -23.81 1.48
C PHE A 6 32.93 -22.89 2.20
N HIS A 7 32.28 -21.97 1.47
CA HIS A 7 31.37 -20.99 2.08
C HIS A 7 29.90 -21.45 2.11
N CYS A 8 29.36 -21.89 0.97
CA CYS A 8 27.94 -22.23 0.85
C CYS A 8 27.64 -23.73 0.97
N GLY A 9 28.65 -24.60 0.94
CA GLY A 9 28.48 -26.05 1.02
C GLY A 9 27.90 -26.71 -0.24
N GLN A 10 27.57 -25.94 -1.29
CA GLN A 10 27.06 -26.46 -2.57
C GLN A 10 28.18 -27.08 -3.42
N ALA A 11 27.84 -28.02 -4.29
CA ALA A 11 28.79 -28.68 -5.18
C ALA A 11 29.36 -27.70 -6.24
N THR A 12 30.67 -27.80 -6.50
CA THR A 12 31.37 -26.93 -7.47
C THR A 12 31.32 -27.52 -8.89
N ASP A 13 30.16 -27.40 -9.52
CA ASP A 13 29.85 -28.12 -10.76
C ASP A 13 30.19 -27.32 -12.02
N ARG A 14 30.02 -25.98 -11.96
CA ARG A 14 30.10 -25.08 -13.13
C ARG A 14 31.31 -24.15 -13.12
N GLU A 15 31.67 -23.61 -11.95
CA GLU A 15 32.71 -22.61 -11.81
C GLU A 15 33.55 -22.91 -10.56
N ARG A 16 34.88 -22.82 -10.69
CA ARG A 16 35.83 -23.10 -9.60
C ARG A 16 36.72 -21.89 -9.41
N VAL A 17 36.56 -21.23 -8.28
CA VAL A 17 37.40 -20.11 -7.87
C VAL A 17 38.27 -20.58 -6.71
N ALA A 18 39.57 -20.71 -6.94
CA ALA A 18 40.53 -21.06 -5.90
C ALA A 18 41.07 -19.78 -5.23
N PHE A 19 40.99 -19.72 -3.90
CA PHE A 19 41.51 -18.61 -3.12
C PHE A 19 41.83 -19.08 -1.69
N ASP A 20 42.96 -18.64 -1.14
CA ASP A 20 43.39 -18.99 0.23
C ASP A 20 43.37 -20.50 0.54
N ASN A 21 43.89 -21.30 -0.39
CA ASN A 21 43.90 -22.78 -0.37
C ASN A 21 42.51 -23.43 -0.18
N LYS A 22 41.44 -22.71 -0.55
CA LYS A 22 40.04 -23.13 -0.49
C LYS A 22 39.37 -22.95 -1.85
N ILE A 23 38.27 -23.67 -2.05
CA ILE A 23 37.53 -23.70 -3.31
C ILE A 23 36.14 -23.12 -3.10
N PHE A 24 35.73 -22.24 -4.02
CA PHE A 24 34.45 -21.56 -4.03
C PHE A 24 33.69 -21.82 -5.33
N CYS A 25 32.36 -21.88 -5.24
CA CYS A 25 31.48 -22.15 -6.40
C CYS A 25 31.20 -20.93 -7.30
N CYS A 26 31.53 -19.71 -6.85
CA CYS A 26 31.39 -18.47 -7.62
C CYS A 26 32.26 -17.35 -7.01
N GLN A 27 32.47 -16.26 -7.75
CA GLN A 27 33.16 -15.06 -7.23
C GLN A 27 32.46 -14.45 -6.01
N GLY A 28 31.12 -14.53 -5.93
CA GLY A 28 30.37 -14.03 -4.77
C GLY A 28 30.77 -14.73 -3.47
N CYS A 29 30.85 -16.06 -3.46
CA CYS A 29 31.28 -16.82 -2.28
C CYS A 29 32.73 -16.51 -1.88
N LYS A 30 33.62 -16.28 -2.85
CA LYS A 30 34.99 -15.81 -2.59
C LYS A 30 34.96 -14.42 -1.92
N SER A 31 34.21 -13.46 -2.46
CA SER A 31 34.16 -12.10 -1.92
C SER A 31 33.62 -12.07 -0.48
N VAL A 32 32.58 -12.86 -0.18
CA VAL A 32 32.07 -12.95 1.21
C VAL A 32 33.11 -13.56 2.13
N TYR A 33 33.81 -14.62 1.69
CA TYR A 33 34.91 -15.19 2.46
C TYR A 33 36.02 -14.17 2.74
N GLU A 34 36.44 -13.42 1.72
CA GLU A 34 37.48 -12.40 1.83
C GLU A 34 37.08 -11.30 2.83
N ILE A 35 35.84 -10.80 2.74
CA ILE A 35 35.31 -9.81 3.70
C ILE A 35 35.34 -10.36 5.13
N LEU A 36 34.83 -11.58 5.35
CA LEU A 36 34.80 -12.18 6.69
C LEU A 36 36.21 -12.41 7.24
N ASN A 37 37.15 -12.85 6.40
CA ASN A 37 38.52 -13.11 6.80
C ASN A 37 39.28 -11.82 7.13
N ILE A 38 39.14 -10.76 6.31
CA ILE A 38 39.74 -9.44 6.54
C ILE A 38 39.25 -8.84 7.87
N ASN A 39 37.98 -9.05 8.21
CA ASN A 39 37.38 -8.50 9.43
C ASN A 39 37.53 -9.42 10.66
N GLN A 40 38.35 -10.48 10.58
CA GLN A 40 38.57 -11.44 11.68
C GLN A 40 37.27 -12.11 12.18
N LEU A 41 36.27 -12.28 11.29
CA LEU A 41 34.98 -12.91 11.59
C LEU A 41 34.95 -14.39 11.20
N SER A 42 36.09 -15.07 11.30
CA SER A 42 36.27 -16.47 10.89
C SER A 42 35.34 -17.44 11.63
N ASP A 43 34.95 -17.11 12.86
CA ASP A 43 34.03 -17.90 13.69
C ASP A 43 32.64 -18.06 13.08
N PHE A 44 32.27 -17.21 12.12
CA PHE A 44 31.06 -17.35 11.33
C PHE A 44 30.88 -18.77 10.76
N TYR A 45 31.97 -19.40 10.32
CA TYR A 45 31.95 -20.76 9.76
C TYR A 45 31.79 -21.86 10.82
N ASN A 46 32.11 -21.57 12.09
CA ASN A 46 31.87 -22.49 13.20
C ASN A 46 30.36 -22.56 13.52
N PHE A 47 29.66 -21.43 13.43
CA PHE A 47 28.24 -21.32 13.73
C PHE A 47 27.33 -21.65 12.55
N ASN A 48 27.74 -21.32 11.32
CA ASN A 48 26.94 -21.52 10.10
C ASN A 48 27.71 -22.36 9.07
N ARG A 49 27.58 -23.68 9.15
CA ARG A 49 28.30 -24.61 8.26
C ARG A 49 27.90 -24.52 6.77
N ASN A 50 26.72 -23.97 6.45
CA ASN A 50 26.18 -23.82 5.08
C ASN A 50 25.64 -22.40 4.86
N ALA A 51 26.48 -21.38 5.05
CA ALA A 51 26.03 -20.00 5.19
C ALA A 51 25.66 -19.25 3.89
N GLY A 52 25.63 -19.95 2.75
CA GLY A 52 25.30 -19.34 1.46
C GLY A 52 24.15 -20.08 0.80
N VAL A 53 23.01 -19.40 0.62
CA VAL A 53 21.98 -19.84 -0.32
C VAL A 53 22.26 -19.12 -1.62
N ARG A 54 22.75 -19.84 -2.63
CA ARG A 54 22.73 -19.32 -4.01
C ARG A 54 21.26 -19.17 -4.41
N PRO A 55 20.80 -17.99 -4.88
CA PRO A 55 19.50 -17.88 -5.52
C PRO A 55 19.40 -18.97 -6.60
N SER A 56 18.36 -19.80 -6.57
CA SER A 56 18.21 -20.92 -7.50
C SER A 56 18.19 -20.41 -8.94
N ASP A 57 19.03 -20.96 -9.81
CA ASP A 57 19.08 -20.69 -11.26
C ASP A 57 17.84 -21.25 -12.02
N ASP A 58 16.71 -21.48 -11.35
CA ASP A 58 15.50 -22.02 -11.99
C ASP A 58 14.83 -20.94 -12.85
N ILE A 59 15.34 -20.82 -14.09
CA ILE A 59 14.86 -19.91 -15.14
C ILE A 59 13.38 -20.20 -15.50
N HIS A 60 12.92 -21.44 -15.30
CA HIS A 60 11.57 -21.90 -15.64
C HIS A 60 10.51 -21.68 -14.54
N HIS A 61 10.84 -20.95 -13.47
CA HIS A 61 9.91 -20.80 -12.36
C HIS A 61 8.63 -20.01 -12.72
N PHE A 62 8.63 -19.24 -13.81
CA PHE A 62 7.53 -18.36 -14.17
C PHE A 62 6.80 -18.72 -15.47
N ASP A 63 7.18 -19.80 -16.15
CA ASP A 63 6.61 -20.17 -17.46
C ASP A 63 5.10 -20.39 -17.42
N TYR A 64 4.57 -20.80 -16.26
CA TYR A 64 3.13 -20.96 -16.05
C TYR A 64 2.35 -19.65 -16.22
N LEU A 65 2.99 -18.49 -16.05
CA LEU A 65 2.37 -17.17 -16.18
C LEU A 65 1.94 -16.83 -17.61
N ASP A 66 2.56 -17.47 -18.60
CA ASP A 66 2.24 -17.23 -20.01
C ASP A 66 1.07 -18.08 -20.51
N THR A 67 0.53 -18.96 -19.65
CA THR A 67 -0.68 -19.71 -19.97
C THR A 67 -1.86 -18.72 -20.05
N PRO A 68 -2.69 -18.73 -21.11
CA PRO A 68 -3.74 -17.72 -21.29
C PRO A 68 -4.67 -17.56 -20.08
N GLU A 69 -5.06 -18.69 -19.47
CA GLU A 69 -5.92 -18.73 -18.29
C GLU A 69 -5.31 -18.02 -17.07
N ILE A 70 -3.98 -18.10 -16.93
CA ILE A 70 -3.24 -17.52 -15.81
C ILE A 70 -2.91 -16.05 -16.10
N PHE A 71 -2.54 -15.76 -17.35
CA PHE A 71 -2.28 -14.40 -17.81
C PHE A 71 -3.51 -13.51 -17.54
N GLU A 72 -4.69 -13.91 -18.01
CA GLU A 72 -5.92 -13.13 -17.81
C GLU A 72 -6.29 -12.96 -16.34
N ARG A 73 -6.02 -13.96 -15.48
CA ARG A 73 -6.29 -13.87 -14.04
C ARG A 73 -5.34 -12.93 -13.30
N ILE A 74 -4.09 -12.83 -13.74
CA ILE A 74 -3.05 -12.06 -13.06
C ILE A 74 -3.01 -10.62 -13.57
N THR A 75 -3.26 -10.41 -14.87
CA THR A 75 -3.30 -9.06 -15.44
C THR A 75 -4.53 -8.30 -14.95
N ASP A 76 -4.33 -7.06 -14.52
CA ASP A 76 -5.41 -6.18 -14.11
C ASP A 76 -6.24 -5.68 -15.29
N PHE A 77 -5.57 -5.49 -16.42
CA PHE A 77 -6.11 -4.95 -17.66
C PHE A 77 -5.24 -5.40 -18.83
N SER A 78 -5.85 -5.68 -19.98
CA SER A 78 -5.14 -5.97 -21.22
C SER A 78 -5.94 -5.42 -22.39
N GLU A 79 -5.35 -4.49 -23.15
CA GLU A 79 -5.97 -3.90 -24.34
C GLU A 79 -4.92 -3.75 -25.44
N GLY A 80 -5.21 -4.31 -26.62
CA GLY A 80 -4.32 -4.25 -27.77
C GLY A 80 -3.00 -4.98 -27.53
N ASP A 81 -1.91 -4.23 -27.41
CA ASP A 81 -0.56 -4.71 -27.12
C ASP A 81 -0.10 -4.38 -25.69
N LEU A 82 -0.86 -3.60 -24.93
CA LEU A 82 -0.51 -3.17 -23.58
C LEU A 82 -1.27 -3.97 -22.53
N SER A 83 -0.55 -4.42 -21.51
CA SER A 83 -1.12 -5.05 -20.32
C SER A 83 -0.64 -4.36 -19.06
N LEU A 84 -1.50 -4.37 -18.05
CA LEU A 84 -1.25 -3.85 -16.73
C LEU A 84 -1.25 -5.00 -15.74
N VAL A 85 -0.24 -5.08 -14.89
CA VAL A 85 -0.15 -6.09 -13.84
C VAL A 85 0.30 -5.47 -12.52
N THR A 86 -0.30 -5.90 -11.42
CA THR A 86 0.11 -5.51 -10.07
C THR A 86 0.78 -6.68 -9.36
N PHE A 87 2.08 -6.55 -9.09
CA PHE A 87 2.84 -7.54 -8.34
C PHE A 87 3.05 -7.12 -6.89
N LYS A 88 3.01 -8.09 -5.97
CA LYS A 88 3.41 -7.87 -4.58
C LYS A 88 4.90 -8.17 -4.41
N ILE A 89 5.65 -7.23 -3.86
CA ILE A 89 7.10 -7.30 -3.66
C ILE A 89 7.42 -7.04 -2.18
N PRO A 90 7.46 -8.09 -1.33
CA PRO A 90 7.62 -7.94 0.12
C PRO A 90 8.93 -7.25 0.56
N VAL A 91 9.96 -7.31 -0.31
CA VAL A 91 11.31 -6.83 -0.04
C VAL A 91 11.45 -5.31 -0.19
N ILE A 92 10.43 -4.56 -0.62
CA ILE A 92 10.49 -3.09 -0.65
C ILE A 92 10.60 -2.56 0.79
N HIS A 93 11.70 -1.86 1.11
CA HIS A 93 11.99 -1.37 2.47
C HIS A 93 12.64 0.04 2.54
N CYS A 94 13.07 0.62 1.42
CA CYS A 94 13.69 1.95 1.41
C CYS A 94 13.24 2.78 0.19
N SER A 95 13.52 4.09 0.20
CA SER A 95 13.21 5.01 -0.90
C SER A 95 13.96 4.66 -2.19
N SER A 96 15.16 4.09 -2.09
CA SER A 96 15.92 3.61 -3.26
C SER A 96 15.21 2.46 -3.99
N CYS A 97 14.54 1.56 -3.25
CA CYS A 97 13.72 0.51 -3.87
C CYS A 97 12.57 1.11 -4.68
N ILE A 98 11.90 2.13 -4.13
CA ILE A 98 10.80 2.84 -4.79
C ILE A 98 11.31 3.46 -6.09
N TRP A 99 12.38 4.25 -6.00
CA TRP A 99 12.95 4.95 -7.15
C TRP A 99 13.36 3.99 -8.28
N LEU A 100 14.01 2.87 -7.95
CA LEU A 100 14.42 1.87 -8.95
C LEU A 100 13.21 1.22 -9.62
N LEU A 101 12.21 0.81 -8.83
CA LEU A 101 11.01 0.16 -9.34
C LEU A 101 10.10 1.12 -10.11
N GLU A 102 10.11 2.43 -9.84
CA GLU A 102 9.40 3.44 -10.64
C GLU A 102 10.17 3.85 -11.90
N SER A 103 11.46 3.51 -11.97
CA SER A 103 12.34 3.78 -13.10
C SER A 103 12.47 2.58 -14.06
N LEU A 104 11.65 1.54 -13.93
CA LEU A 104 11.76 0.33 -14.75
C LEU A 104 11.67 0.59 -16.26
N GLN A 105 10.90 1.60 -16.71
CA GLN A 105 10.86 1.98 -18.13
C GLN A 105 12.20 2.44 -18.70
N THR A 106 13.15 2.86 -17.85
CA THR A 106 14.52 3.20 -18.29
C THR A 106 15.42 1.99 -18.47
N LEU A 107 15.08 0.87 -17.82
CA LEU A 107 15.86 -0.37 -17.83
C LEU A 107 15.37 -1.35 -18.91
N ASN A 108 14.08 -1.31 -19.25
CA ASN A 108 13.49 -2.16 -20.28
C ASN A 108 12.52 -1.35 -21.16
N PRO A 109 12.78 -1.21 -22.48
CA PRO A 109 11.96 -0.39 -23.38
C PRO A 109 10.53 -0.93 -23.56
N ASN A 110 10.29 -2.20 -23.22
CA ASN A 110 8.98 -2.85 -23.35
C ASN A 110 8.06 -2.48 -22.16
N ILE A 111 8.58 -1.82 -21.13
CA ILE A 111 7.83 -1.28 -19.99
C ILE A 111 7.51 0.19 -20.27
N LYS A 112 6.23 0.57 -20.21
CA LYS A 112 5.77 1.95 -20.47
C LYS A 112 5.85 2.82 -19.22
N TYR A 113 5.34 2.32 -18.11
CA TYR A 113 5.45 2.99 -16.82
C TYR A 113 5.34 1.98 -15.68
N SER A 114 5.87 2.35 -14.53
CA SER A 114 5.80 1.57 -13.29
C SER A 114 5.56 2.49 -12.10
N THR A 115 4.67 2.10 -11.18
CA THR A 115 4.36 2.87 -9.97
C THR A 115 4.32 1.97 -8.74
N VAL A 116 4.84 2.47 -7.61
CA VAL A 116 4.98 1.69 -6.38
C VAL A 116 4.04 2.19 -5.29
N ASN A 117 3.28 1.27 -4.70
CA ASN A 117 2.59 1.49 -3.44
C ASN A 117 3.43 0.93 -2.29
N PHE A 118 4.17 1.82 -1.61
CA PHE A 118 5.04 1.44 -0.49
C PHE A 118 4.28 0.77 0.66
N THR A 119 3.10 1.29 1.02
CA THR A 119 2.29 0.79 2.14
C THR A 119 1.80 -0.63 1.90
N ARG A 120 1.35 -0.93 0.67
CA ARG A 120 0.87 -2.27 0.30
C ARG A 120 1.99 -3.20 -0.18
N LYS A 121 3.21 -2.67 -0.37
CA LYS A 121 4.36 -3.36 -0.96
C LYS A 121 4.01 -3.96 -2.32
N THR A 122 3.33 -3.18 -3.16
CA THR A 122 2.94 -3.59 -4.52
C THR A 122 3.55 -2.65 -5.55
N VAL A 123 3.90 -3.19 -6.72
CA VAL A 123 4.28 -2.42 -7.91
C VAL A 123 3.26 -2.70 -9.00
N GLN A 124 2.78 -1.67 -9.66
CA GLN A 124 1.93 -1.78 -10.84
C GLN A 124 2.77 -1.43 -12.07
N ILE A 125 2.77 -2.31 -13.06
CA ILE A 125 3.63 -2.22 -14.25
C ILE A 125 2.76 -2.30 -15.49
N SER A 126 2.91 -1.32 -16.38
CA SER A 126 2.35 -1.38 -17.74
C SER A 126 3.44 -1.78 -18.72
N PHE A 127 3.20 -2.85 -19.47
CA PHE A 127 4.18 -3.44 -20.39
C PHE A 127 3.53 -3.91 -21.68
N ASN A 128 4.33 -4.03 -22.74
CA ASN A 128 3.88 -4.62 -24.00
C ASN A 128 3.95 -6.15 -23.93
N HIS A 129 2.80 -6.83 -23.84
CA HIS A 129 2.76 -8.29 -23.64
C HIS A 129 3.13 -9.09 -24.89
N LYS A 130 3.14 -8.48 -26.08
CA LYS A 130 3.59 -9.14 -27.32
C LYS A 130 5.11 -9.24 -27.39
N GLU A 131 5.80 -8.22 -26.89
CA GLU A 131 7.26 -8.14 -26.92
C GLU A 131 7.91 -8.65 -25.62
N LEU A 132 7.20 -8.56 -24.49
CA LEU A 132 7.65 -9.02 -23.19
C LEU A 132 6.58 -9.91 -22.54
N PRO A 133 6.76 -11.25 -22.55
CA PRO A 133 5.83 -12.15 -21.87
C PRO A 133 5.88 -11.94 -20.35
N LEU A 134 4.80 -12.34 -19.66
CA LEU A 134 4.64 -12.11 -18.23
C LEU A 134 5.69 -12.87 -17.41
N SER A 135 6.07 -14.06 -17.86
CA SER A 135 7.18 -14.85 -17.30
C SER A 135 8.50 -14.07 -17.35
N ALA A 136 8.82 -13.46 -18.49
CA ALA A 136 10.05 -12.69 -18.68
C ALA A 136 10.05 -11.42 -17.81
N LEU A 137 8.91 -10.76 -17.63
CA LEU A 137 8.78 -9.64 -16.71
C LEU A 137 9.05 -10.08 -15.26
N ALA A 138 8.48 -11.19 -14.81
CA ALA A 138 8.70 -11.72 -13.46
C ALA A 138 10.17 -12.16 -13.23
N SER A 139 10.79 -12.78 -14.24
CA SER A 139 12.21 -13.12 -14.25
C SER A 139 13.09 -11.87 -14.20
N PHE A 140 12.76 -10.85 -14.98
CA PHE A 140 13.48 -9.57 -14.99
C PHE A 140 13.47 -8.90 -13.60
N LEU A 141 12.31 -8.82 -12.95
CA LEU A 141 12.20 -8.29 -11.57
C LEU A 141 12.99 -9.12 -10.56
N THR A 142 12.96 -10.45 -10.71
CA THR A 142 13.73 -11.37 -9.86
C THR A 142 15.23 -11.17 -10.03
N GLY A 143 15.71 -10.94 -11.26
CA GLY A 143 17.11 -10.60 -11.56
C GLY A 143 17.57 -9.29 -10.93
N LEU A 144 16.67 -8.34 -10.74
CA LEU A 144 16.92 -7.09 -10.00
C LEU A 144 16.87 -7.26 -8.46
N GLY A 145 16.59 -8.46 -7.97
CA GLY A 145 16.43 -8.76 -6.54
C GLY A 145 15.03 -8.52 -5.98
N TYR A 146 14.05 -8.21 -6.83
CA TYR A 146 12.66 -7.92 -6.45
C TYR A 146 11.71 -9.02 -6.91
N ARG A 147 11.87 -10.23 -6.34
CA ARG A 147 11.04 -11.38 -6.71
C ARG A 147 9.55 -11.09 -6.41
N PRO A 148 8.66 -11.12 -7.42
CA PRO A 148 7.23 -10.95 -7.21
C PRO A 148 6.63 -12.19 -6.53
N VAL A 149 5.73 -11.96 -5.58
CA VAL A 149 4.88 -13.00 -5.02
C VAL A 149 3.62 -13.08 -5.86
N ILE A 150 3.42 -14.23 -6.51
CA ILE A 150 2.27 -14.49 -7.37
C ILE A 150 1.37 -15.48 -6.64
N SER A 151 0.23 -15.00 -6.15
CA SER A 151 -0.78 -15.85 -5.50
C SER A 151 -2.04 -15.83 -6.36
N LEU A 152 -2.33 -16.96 -7.00
CA LEU A 152 -3.56 -17.15 -7.79
C LEU A 152 -4.81 -17.07 -6.91
N GLU A 153 -4.73 -17.49 -5.64
CA GLU A 153 -5.83 -17.36 -4.66
C GLU A 153 -6.12 -15.91 -4.26
N THR A 154 -5.14 -15.00 -4.37
CA THR A 154 -5.36 -13.58 -4.07
C THR A 154 -5.92 -12.83 -5.28
N ALA A 155 -5.77 -13.36 -6.50
CA ALA A 155 -6.38 -12.79 -7.70
C ALA A 155 -7.92 -12.84 -7.66
N ASP A 156 -8.49 -13.90 -7.08
CA ASP A 156 -9.93 -14.00 -6.80
C ASP A 156 -10.38 -13.08 -5.65
N GLN A 157 -9.46 -12.62 -4.79
CA GLN A 157 -9.72 -11.62 -3.75
C GLN A 157 -9.51 -10.18 -4.25
N LYS A 158 -9.70 -9.95 -5.56
CA LYS A 158 -9.91 -8.60 -6.12
C LYS A 158 -11.26 -7.99 -5.72
N GLU A 159 -11.97 -8.59 -4.77
CA GLU A 159 -12.81 -7.78 -3.89
C GLU A 159 -11.88 -7.00 -2.96
N GLU A 160 -11.49 -5.80 -3.39
CA GLU A 160 -11.47 -4.69 -2.45
C GLU A 160 -12.77 -4.82 -1.67
N ARG A 161 -12.69 -5.29 -0.42
CA ARG A 161 -13.80 -5.22 0.51
C ARG A 161 -14.21 -3.77 0.46
N THR A 162 -15.23 -3.45 -0.32
CA THR A 162 -15.78 -2.11 -0.45
C THR A 162 -15.90 -1.68 0.98
N ASP A 163 -15.20 -0.61 1.37
CA ASP A 163 -15.07 -0.28 2.79
C ASP A 163 -16.48 0.11 3.25
N ARG A 164 -17.27 -0.90 3.66
CA ARG A 164 -18.70 -0.76 3.95
C ARG A 164 -18.85 0.25 5.08
N GLY A 165 -17.81 0.38 5.92
CA GLY A 165 -17.68 1.43 6.91
C GLY A 165 -17.66 2.83 6.31
N LEU A 166 -16.91 3.08 5.23
CA LEU A 166 -16.92 4.38 4.54
C LEU A 166 -18.30 4.68 3.94
N LEU A 167 -18.91 3.69 3.28
CA LEU A 167 -20.24 3.83 2.67
C LEU A 167 -21.32 4.14 3.72
N LEU A 168 -21.29 3.44 4.85
CA LEU A 168 -22.16 3.72 6.00
C LEU A 168 -21.93 5.10 6.61
N ARG A 169 -20.67 5.55 6.74
CA ARG A 169 -20.35 6.89 7.27
C ARG A 169 -20.89 7.99 6.36
N VAL A 170 -20.78 7.82 5.04
CA VAL A 170 -21.36 8.74 4.05
C VAL A 170 -22.89 8.71 4.12
N ALA A 171 -23.50 7.54 4.23
CA ALA A 171 -24.95 7.41 4.37
C ALA A 171 -25.47 8.10 5.64
N VAL A 172 -24.81 7.90 6.79
CA VAL A 172 -25.15 8.56 8.06
C VAL A 172 -24.99 10.08 7.95
N ALA A 173 -23.89 10.57 7.35
CA ALA A 173 -23.65 12.00 7.17
C ALA A 173 -24.70 12.63 6.24
N GLY A 174 -25.02 11.98 5.12
CA GLY A 174 -26.03 12.45 4.18
C GLY A 174 -27.44 12.45 4.78
N PHE A 175 -27.79 11.41 5.53
CA PHE A 175 -29.06 11.34 6.25
C PHE A 175 -29.19 12.46 7.28
N ALA A 176 -28.15 12.70 8.08
CA ALA A 176 -28.16 13.76 9.07
C ALA A 176 -28.17 15.16 8.44
N PHE A 177 -27.40 15.38 7.38
CA PHE A 177 -27.40 16.64 6.64
C PHE A 177 -28.76 16.94 6.01
N GLY A 178 -29.37 15.96 5.34
CA GLY A 178 -30.67 16.14 4.70
C GLY A 178 -31.78 16.47 5.70
N ASN A 179 -31.87 15.71 6.80
CA ASN A 179 -32.85 15.99 7.85
C ASN A 179 -32.54 17.28 8.62
N GLY A 180 -31.25 17.58 8.86
CA GLY A 180 -30.83 18.80 9.52
C GLY A 180 -31.28 20.06 8.80
N MET A 181 -31.21 20.07 7.46
CA MET A 181 -31.70 21.18 6.64
C MET A 181 -33.20 21.46 6.85
N PHE A 182 -34.02 20.41 6.99
CA PHE A 182 -35.45 20.56 7.30
C PHE A 182 -35.68 21.03 8.74
N LEU A 183 -34.90 20.53 9.71
CA LEU A 183 -35.06 20.88 11.12
C LEU A 183 -34.68 22.33 11.45
N THR A 184 -33.84 22.97 10.62
CA THR A 184 -33.50 24.40 10.74
C THR A 184 -34.59 25.32 10.14
N PHE A 185 -35.63 24.78 9.51
CA PHE A 185 -36.70 25.57 8.89
C PHE A 185 -37.36 26.62 9.82
N PRO A 186 -37.67 26.35 11.10
CA PRO A 186 -38.26 27.34 12.01
C PRO A 186 -37.39 28.59 12.20
N GLU A 187 -36.07 28.47 12.13
CA GLU A 187 -35.14 29.58 12.27
C GLU A 187 -35.05 30.41 10.97
N TYR A 188 -35.05 29.74 9.81
CA TYR A 188 -35.11 30.43 8.52
C TYR A 188 -36.41 31.20 8.33
N TRP A 189 -37.55 30.63 8.74
CA TRP A 189 -38.87 31.26 8.61
C TRP A 189 -38.97 32.56 9.40
N GLN A 190 -38.48 32.57 10.64
CA GLN A 190 -38.42 33.79 11.45
C GLN A 190 -37.51 34.84 10.81
N HIS A 191 -36.36 34.43 10.26
CA HIS A 191 -35.46 35.36 9.58
C HIS A 191 -36.07 35.99 8.32
N TRP A 192 -37.04 35.32 7.68
CA TRP A 192 -37.74 35.80 6.49
C TRP A 192 -39.01 36.61 6.81
N GLY A 193 -39.20 36.98 8.09
CA GLY A 193 -40.31 37.83 8.54
C GLY A 193 -41.63 37.10 8.78
N GLY A 194 -41.59 35.77 8.91
CA GLY A 194 -42.76 34.97 9.27
C GLY A 194 -42.92 34.89 10.80
N ASP A 195 -43.98 35.50 11.33
CA ASP A 195 -44.36 35.39 12.74
C ASP A 195 -45.38 34.26 12.92
N ASP A 196 -44.91 33.09 13.33
CA ASP A 196 -45.77 31.96 13.72
C ASP A 196 -45.49 31.58 15.19
N VAL A 197 -46.48 31.84 16.05
CA VAL A 197 -46.41 31.59 17.50
C VAL A 197 -46.12 30.12 17.81
N TRP A 198 -46.57 29.20 16.96
CA TRP A 198 -46.31 27.78 17.14
C TRP A 198 -44.83 27.45 16.90
N LEU A 199 -44.26 27.90 15.77
CA LEU A 199 -42.85 27.66 15.45
C LEU A 199 -41.94 28.28 16.51
N ASP A 200 -42.25 29.48 16.97
CA ASP A 200 -41.49 30.18 18.01
C ASP A 200 -41.45 29.42 19.34
N THR A 201 -42.57 28.80 19.73
CA THR A 201 -42.67 28.01 20.96
C THR A 201 -41.84 26.71 20.90
N TYR A 202 -41.78 26.05 19.74
CA TYR A 202 -41.10 24.75 19.58
C TYR A 202 -39.65 24.85 19.10
N LYS A 203 -39.14 26.04 18.77
CA LYS A 203 -37.73 26.25 18.35
C LYS A 203 -36.69 25.52 19.21
N PRO A 204 -36.74 25.57 20.56
CA PRO A 204 -35.74 24.87 21.38
C PRO A 204 -35.77 23.35 21.16
N LEU A 205 -36.95 22.76 20.94
CA LEU A 205 -37.11 21.34 20.66
C LEU A 205 -36.46 20.97 19.31
N PHE A 206 -36.65 21.78 18.27
CA PHE A 206 -36.00 21.56 16.97
C PHE A 206 -34.48 21.66 17.07
N ARG A 207 -33.94 22.61 17.84
CA ARG A 207 -32.49 22.72 18.08
C ARG A 207 -31.92 21.51 18.82
N TRP A 208 -32.62 21.01 19.83
CA TRP A 208 -32.21 19.80 20.55
C TRP A 208 -32.20 18.56 19.64
N ILE A 209 -33.19 18.43 18.76
CA ILE A 209 -33.20 17.35 17.76
C ILE A 209 -32.05 17.54 16.77
N LEU A 210 -31.81 18.75 16.26
CA LEU A 210 -30.69 19.04 15.37
C LEU A 210 -29.33 18.71 16.02
N PHE A 211 -29.17 19.05 17.29
CA PHE A 211 -28.00 18.69 18.08
C PHE A 211 -27.80 17.17 18.16
N LEU A 212 -28.87 16.41 18.45
CA LEU A 212 -28.83 14.95 18.48
C LEU A 212 -28.40 14.35 17.13
N PHE A 213 -28.86 14.92 16.01
CA PHE A 213 -28.47 14.50 14.66
C PHE A 213 -27.01 14.85 14.32
N SER A 214 -26.45 15.91 14.92
CA SER A 214 -25.05 16.29 14.71
C SER A 214 -24.05 15.33 15.38
N LEU A 215 -24.43 14.69 16.48
CA LEU A 215 -23.58 13.76 17.23
C LEU A 215 -23.03 12.59 16.41
N PRO A 216 -23.84 11.80 15.67
CA PRO A 216 -23.31 10.72 14.85
C PRO A 216 -22.41 11.23 13.72
N VAL A 217 -22.64 12.44 13.19
CA VAL A 217 -21.80 13.02 12.14
C VAL A 217 -20.41 13.35 12.70
N VAL A 218 -20.36 14.06 13.82
CA VAL A 218 -19.11 14.50 14.45
C VAL A 218 -18.36 13.31 15.06
N LEU A 219 -19.02 12.41 15.77
CA LEU A 219 -18.35 11.32 16.48
C LEU A 219 -18.00 10.12 15.59
N TYR A 220 -18.89 9.75 14.65
CA TYR A 220 -18.73 8.54 13.84
C TYR A 220 -18.25 8.85 12.42
N SER A 221 -18.92 9.73 11.68
CA SER A 221 -18.57 10.02 10.29
C SER A 221 -17.24 10.76 10.16
N ALA A 222 -16.90 11.66 11.09
CA ALA A 222 -15.64 12.43 11.05
C ALA A 222 -14.40 11.66 11.57
N GLN A 223 -14.57 10.45 12.11
CA GLN A 223 -13.50 9.65 12.71
C GLN A 223 -12.24 9.48 11.84
N PRO A 224 -12.33 9.21 10.51
CA PRO A 224 -11.15 9.07 9.66
C PRO A 224 -10.32 10.35 9.58
N TYR A 225 -10.98 11.51 9.55
CA TYR A 225 -10.32 12.81 9.51
C TYR A 225 -9.59 13.11 10.82
N TYR A 226 -10.17 12.75 11.98
CA TYR A 226 -9.47 12.87 13.27
C TYR A 226 -8.19 12.04 13.31
N LYS A 227 -8.23 10.79 12.81
CA LYS A 227 -7.05 9.94 12.72
C LYS A 227 -6.00 10.55 11.80
N GLY A 228 -6.39 11.04 10.63
CA GLY A 228 -5.49 11.69 9.67
C GLY A 228 -4.82 12.93 10.26
N ALA A 229 -5.61 13.83 10.84
CA ALA A 229 -5.11 15.05 11.49
C ALA A 229 -4.13 14.74 12.63
N TRP A 230 -4.44 13.76 13.49
CA TRP A 230 -3.56 13.35 14.59
C TRP A 230 -2.21 12.80 14.09
N HIS A 231 -2.22 11.94 13.07
CA HIS A 231 -0.99 11.41 12.49
C HIS A 231 -0.17 12.50 11.79
N GLY A 232 -0.82 13.41 11.05
CA GLY A 232 -0.15 14.55 10.43
C GLY A 232 0.57 15.42 11.46
N LEU A 233 -0.15 15.78 12.54
CA LEU A 233 0.39 16.60 13.62
C LEU A 233 1.54 15.91 14.36
N LYS A 234 1.39 14.61 14.69
CA LYS A 234 2.45 13.81 15.34
C LYS A 234 3.73 13.76 14.50
N ASN A 235 3.59 13.78 13.18
CA ASN A 235 4.71 13.75 12.24
C ASN A 235 5.22 15.14 11.84
N GLY A 236 4.73 16.22 12.48
CA GLY A 236 5.16 17.60 12.22
C GLY A 236 4.75 18.14 10.85
N ARG A 237 3.71 17.57 10.22
CA ARG A 237 3.22 17.98 8.89
C ARG A 237 1.77 18.48 8.98
N ILE A 238 1.52 19.66 8.41
CA ILE A 238 0.15 20.17 8.26
C ILE A 238 -0.47 19.52 7.03
N VAL A 239 -1.40 18.59 7.26
CA VAL A 239 -2.19 17.92 6.21
C VAL A 239 -3.58 18.57 6.13
N ILE A 240 -4.31 18.39 5.02
CA ILE A 240 -5.62 19.03 4.76
C ILE A 240 -6.67 18.71 5.83
N GLU A 241 -6.53 17.56 6.49
CA GLU A 241 -7.40 17.09 7.56
C GLU A 241 -7.25 17.93 8.83
N VAL A 242 -6.11 18.58 9.07
CA VAL A 242 -5.85 19.40 10.27
C VAL A 242 -6.79 20.61 10.35
N PRO A 243 -6.81 21.54 9.37
CA PRO A 243 -7.72 22.69 9.42
C PRO A 243 -9.20 22.25 9.37
N MET A 244 -9.50 21.15 8.68
CA MET A 244 -10.87 20.62 8.59
C MET A 244 -11.38 20.13 9.95
N VAL A 245 -10.60 19.31 10.66
CA VAL A 245 -10.93 18.83 12.01
C VAL A 245 -11.07 19.99 12.99
N LEU A 246 -10.18 20.98 12.91
CA LEU A 246 -10.26 22.16 13.76
C LEU A 246 -11.57 22.92 13.54
N GLY A 247 -11.98 23.12 12.28
CA GLY A 247 -13.26 23.75 11.95
C GLY A 247 -14.46 22.98 12.51
N ILE A 248 -14.47 21.65 12.36
CA ILE A 248 -15.53 20.79 12.89
C ILE A 248 -15.64 20.94 14.42
N LEU A 249 -14.52 20.87 15.14
CA LEU A 249 -14.51 20.96 16.60
C LEU A 249 -14.96 22.34 17.08
N VAL A 250 -14.42 23.42 16.51
CA VAL A 250 -14.77 24.79 16.90
C VAL A 250 -16.26 25.07 16.69
N LEU A 251 -16.80 24.71 15.53
CA LEU A 251 -18.22 24.91 15.24
C LEU A 251 -19.10 24.04 16.14
N PHE A 252 -18.73 22.77 16.36
CA PHE A 252 -19.49 21.89 17.23
C PHE A 252 -19.52 22.38 18.68
N PHE A 253 -18.38 22.78 19.25
CA PHE A 253 -18.35 23.32 20.62
C PHE A 253 -19.12 24.63 20.75
N ARG A 254 -19.07 25.49 19.72
CA ARG A 254 -19.90 26.70 19.68
C ARG A 254 -21.39 26.34 19.70
N SER A 255 -21.83 25.39 18.87
CA SER A 255 -23.22 24.94 18.84
C SER A 255 -23.66 24.27 20.15
N VAL A 256 -22.79 23.48 20.79
CA VAL A 256 -23.04 22.90 22.12
C VAL A 256 -23.25 24.00 23.15
N TYR A 257 -22.38 25.01 23.16
CA TYR A 257 -22.50 26.14 24.07
C TYR A 257 -23.84 26.86 23.88
N GLU A 258 -24.18 27.20 22.63
CA GLU A 258 -25.42 27.89 22.28
C GLU A 258 -26.66 27.10 22.71
N VAL A 259 -26.70 25.79 22.46
CA VAL A 259 -27.81 24.92 22.89
C VAL A 259 -27.88 24.74 24.42
N ALA A 260 -26.76 24.87 25.13
CA ALA A 260 -26.72 24.71 26.58
C ALA A 260 -27.01 26.01 27.37
N THR A 261 -26.78 27.18 26.77
CA THR A 261 -26.99 28.48 27.42
C THR A 261 -28.30 29.18 27.04
N ASP A 262 -28.98 28.74 25.99
CA ASP A 262 -30.37 29.14 25.68
C ASP A 262 -31.39 28.27 26.43
#